data_AF-A0A0F9KAW7-F1
#
_entry.id   AF-A0A0F9KAW7-F1
#
_cell.length_a   1.000
_cell.length_b   1.000
_cell.length_c   1.000
_cell.angle_alpha   90.00
_cell.angle_beta   90.00
_cell.angle_gamma   90.00
#
_symmetry.space_group_name_H-M   'P 1'
#
loop_
_entity.id
_entity.type
_entity.pdbx_description
1 polymer ?
#
loop_
_entity_poly.entity_id
_entity_poly.type
_entity_poly.pdbx_seq_one_letter_code
_entity_poly.pdbx_strand_id
1 'polypeptide(L)' 'MLRYKFTEYLNLFMNYLHFKRQICEFRVVCDETNNLPEDVEDGYINVYVFYKELPYDFEYKKVILGNPRLLK' A
#
# COMPACT_ATOMS: atom_id res chain seq x y z
N MET A 1 13.99 2.13 -9.62
CA MET A 1 14.59 2.76 -8.42
C MET A 1 13.57 3.56 -7.59
N LEU A 2 12.70 4.38 -8.20
CA LEU A 2 11.68 5.17 -7.48
C LEU A 2 10.67 4.31 -6.71
N ARG A 3 10.19 3.22 -7.35
CA ARG A 3 9.27 2.22 -6.79
C ARG A 3 9.72 1.64 -5.43
N TYR A 4 11.00 1.29 -5.35
CA TYR A 4 11.59 0.70 -4.15
C TYR A 4 11.64 1.71 -2.99
N LYS A 5 12.12 2.94 -3.25
CA LYS A 5 12.18 3.99 -2.23
C LYS A 5 10.82 4.34 -1.67
N PHE A 6 9.80 4.47 -2.53
CA PHE A 6 8.44 4.79 -2.06
C PHE A 6 7.88 3.67 -1.18
N THR A 7 8.08 2.41 -1.56
CA THR A 7 7.66 1.25 -0.77
C THR A 7 8.39 1.19 0.58
N GLU A 8 9.68 1.52 0.63
CA GLU A 8 10.45 1.61 1.88
C GLU A 8 9.89 2.68 2.84
N TYR A 9 9.64 3.90 2.35
CA TYR A 9 9.07 4.97 3.18
C TYR A 9 7.68 4.60 3.72
N LEU A 10 6.86 3.96 2.89
CA LEU A 10 5.54 3.51 3.32
C LEU A 10 5.64 2.41 4.37
N ASN A 11 6.55 1.44 4.21
CA ASN A 11 6.81 0.42 5.21
C ASN A 11 7.29 1.01 6.54
N LEU A 12 8.16 2.03 6.51
CA LEU A 12 8.59 2.73 7.72
C LEU A 12 7.42 3.41 8.43
N PHE A 13 6.53 4.06 7.68
CA PHE A 13 5.33 4.70 8.24
C PHE A 13 4.37 3.67 8.84
N MET A 14 4.09 2.57 8.14
CA MET A 14 3.22 1.50 8.66
C MET A 14 3.81 0.82 9.90
N ASN A 15 5.13 0.61 9.93
CA ASN A 15 5.81 0.14 11.14
C ASN A 15 5.67 1.10 12.31
N TYR A 16 5.73 2.41 12.07
CA TYR A 16 5.49 3.41 13.10
C TYR A 16 4.05 3.30 13.66
N LEU A 17 3.04 3.15 12.81
CA LEU A 17 1.65 2.95 13.25
C LEU A 17 1.47 1.66 14.06
N HIS A 18 2.14 0.58 13.63
CA HIS A 18 2.14 -0.69 14.36
C HIS A 18 2.78 -0.53 15.74
N PHE A 19 3.95 0.11 15.81
CA PHE A 19 4.65 0.40 17.07
C PHE A 19 3.80 1.26 18.02
N LYS A 20 3.05 2.23 17.49
CA LYS A 20 2.10 3.05 18.25
C LYS A 20 0.81 2.32 18.63
N ARG A 21 0.69 1.03 18.31
CA ARG A 21 -0.50 0.20 18.58
C ARG A 21 -1.78 0.80 18.00
N GLN A 22 -1.69 1.40 16.81
CA GLN A 22 -2.86 1.81 16.03
C GLN A 22 -3.31 0.72 15.07
N ILE A 23 -2.38 -0.11 14.60
CA ILE A 23 -2.63 -1.25 13.71
C ILE A 23 -1.91 -2.50 14.22
N CYS A 24 -2.46 -3.69 14.00
CA CYS A 24 -1.86 -4.94 14.48
C CYS A 24 -1.07 -5.69 13.40
N GLU A 25 -1.49 -5.59 12.14
CA GLU A 25 -0.84 -6.23 11.00
C GLU A 25 -0.92 -5.30 9.79
N PHE A 26 0.09 -5.36 8.93
CA PHE A 26 0.06 -4.68 7.65
C PHE A 26 0.90 -5.38 6.58
N ARG A 27 0.60 -5.09 5.32
CA ARG A 27 1.37 -5.50 4.15
C ARG A 27 1.32 -4.39 3.10
N VAL A 28 2.47 -4.00 2.59
CA VAL A 28 2.60 -3.08 1.45
C VAL A 28 2.96 -3.88 0.21
N VAL A 29 2.21 -3.71 -0.89
CA VAL A 29 2.44 -4.39 -2.17
C VAL A 29 2.64 -3.36 -3.26
N CYS A 30 3.77 -3.46 -3.94
CA CYS A 30 4.10 -2.71 -5.12
C CYS A 30 4.96 -3.61 -6.00
N ASP A 31 4.32 -4.52 -6.72
CA ASP A 31 4.95 -5.48 -7.63
C ASP A 31 4.20 -5.52 -9.00
N GLU A 32 4.64 -6.40 -9.90
CA GLU A 32 4.05 -6.51 -11.24
C GLU A 32 2.58 -6.95 -11.20
N THR A 33 2.10 -7.52 -10.10
CA THR A 33 0.70 -7.96 -9.98
C THR A 33 -0.28 -6.81 -9.85
N ASN A 34 0.15 -5.67 -9.31
CA ASN A 34 -0.69 -4.47 -9.19
C ASN A 34 -0.24 -3.30 -10.07
N ASN A 35 0.88 -3.44 -10.77
CA ASN A 35 1.37 -2.45 -11.75
C ASN A 35 1.41 -3.10 -13.12
N LEU A 36 0.27 -3.10 -13.80
CA LEU A 36 0.18 -3.59 -15.17
C LEU A 36 1.06 -2.72 -16.09
N PRO A 37 1.60 -3.28 -17.19
CA PRO A 37 2.42 -2.51 -18.12
C PRO A 37 1.74 -1.22 -18.60
N GLU A 38 0.44 -1.28 -18.88
CA GLU A 38 -0.38 -0.16 -19.32
C GLU A 38 -0.43 0.98 -18.28
N ASP A 39 -0.52 0.65 -16.99
CA ASP A 39 -0.51 1.67 -15.92
C ASP A 39 0.84 2.37 -15.84
N VAL A 40 1.92 1.60 -16.02
CA VAL A 40 3.29 2.12 -15.98
C VAL A 40 3.58 2.98 -17.21
N GLU A 41 3.08 2.57 -18.39
CA GLU A 41 3.14 3.35 -19.63
C GLU A 41 2.36 4.67 -19.50
N ASP A 42 1.20 4.65 -18.84
CA ASP A 42 0.41 5.85 -18.50
C ASP A 42 1.08 6.70 -17.39
N GLY A 43 2.25 6.30 -16.89
CA GLY A 43 3.03 7.06 -15.90
C GLY A 43 2.59 6.85 -14.44
N TYR A 44 1.76 5.85 -14.18
CA TYR A 44 1.29 5.50 -12.84
C TYR A 44 2.14 4.42 -12.19
N ILE A 45 2.25 4.52 -10.86
CA ILE A 45 2.75 3.43 -10.01
C ILE A 45 1.68 3.19 -8.95
N ASN A 46 1.17 1.98 -8.89
CA ASN A 46 0.14 1.55 -7.97
C ASN A 46 0.78 0.91 -6.73
N VAL A 47 0.41 1.40 -5.56
CA VAL A 47 0.83 0.86 -4.28
C VAL A 47 -0.39 0.49 -3.48
N TYR A 48 -0.45 -0.78 -3.05
CA TYR A 48 -1.53 -1.30 -2.24
C TYR A 48 -1.06 -1.45 -0.80
N VAL A 49 -1.81 -0.88 0.13
CA VAL A 49 -1.58 -1.06 1.57
C VAL A 49 -2.73 -1.85 2.14
N PHE A 50 -2.43 -2.97 2.77
CA PHE A 50 -3.37 -3.80 3.52
C PHE A 50 -3.04 -3.66 5.00
N TYR A 51 -4.02 -3.37 5.85
CA TYR A 51 -3.78 -3.29 7.30
C TYR A 51 -5.03 -3.60 8.13
N LYS A 52 -4.82 -3.98 9.39
CA LYS A 52 -5.87 -4.24 10.39
C LYS A 52 -5.79 -3.20 11.52
N GLU A 53 -6.89 -2.52 11.81
CA GLU A 53 -7.00 -1.53 12.88
C GLU A 53 -7.30 -2.17 14.24
N LEU A 54 -6.84 -1.53 15.32
CA LEU A 54 -7.23 -1.87 16.69
C LEU A 54 -8.48 -1.05 17.11
N PRO A 55 -9.41 -1.61 17.91
CA PRO A 55 -9.41 -2.94 18.50
C PRO A 55 -10.21 -3.93 17.64
N TYR A 56 -9.54 -4.55 16.67
CA TYR A 56 -10.03 -5.70 15.91
C TYR A 56 -11.20 -5.43 14.97
N ASP A 57 -10.93 -4.71 13.88
CA ASP A 57 -11.62 -5.08 12.64
C ASP A 57 -10.92 -6.31 12.03
N PHE A 58 -11.70 -7.31 11.67
CA PHE A 58 -11.24 -8.49 10.92
C PHE A 58 -11.00 -8.18 9.43
N GLU A 59 -11.23 -6.94 9.02
CA GLU A 59 -11.19 -6.52 7.62
C GLU A 59 -9.87 -5.83 7.29
N TYR A 60 -9.21 -6.30 6.23
CA TYR A 60 -8.05 -5.62 5.68
C TYR A 60 -8.52 -4.40 4.89
N LYS A 61 -8.14 -3.21 5.34
CA LYS A 61 -8.36 -1.99 4.56
C LYS A 61 -7.34 -1.92 3.43
N LYS A 62 -7.80 -1.78 2.18
CA LYS A 62 -6.97 -1.60 0.98
C LYS A 62 -6.93 -0.13 0.60
N VAL A 63 -5.74 0.47 0.61
CA VAL A 63 -5.50 1.81 0.05
C VAL A 63 -4.75 1.68 -1.27
N ILE A 64 -5.27 2.32 -2.33
CA ILE A 64 -4.63 2.37 -3.64
C ILE A 64 -4.05 3.76 -3.83
N LEU A 65 -2.72 3.84 -3.92
CA LEU A 65 -2.00 5.06 -4.29
C LEU A 65 -1.47 4.84 -5.71
N GLY A 66 -2.11 5.45 -6.70
CA GLY A 66 -1.77 5.21 -8.10
C GLY A 66 -2.85 5.64 -9.08
N ASN A 67 -3.07 4.86 -10.13
CA ASN A 67 -4.02 5.17 -11.20
C ASN A 67 -5.45 5.36 -10.64
N PRO A 68 -6.08 6.54 -10.84
CA PRO A 68 -7.44 6.82 -10.36
C PRO A 68 -8.51 5.86 -10.89
N ARG A 69 -8.25 5.19 -12.02
CA ARG A 69 -9.18 4.20 -12.60
C ARG A 69 -9.40 2.99 -11.68
N LEU A 70 -8.45 2.68 -10.80
CA LEU A 70 -8.52 1.55 -9.86
C LEU A 70 -9.38 1.82 -8.62
N LEU A 71 -9.93 3.02 -8.48
CA LEU A 71 -10.83 3.41 -7.37
C LEU A 71 -12.32 3.19 -7.68
N LYS A 72 -12.63 2.65 -8.87
CA LYS A 72 -14.00 2.37 -9.33
C LYS A 72 -14.46 0.96 -8.98
#